data_AF-A0A7J7HB90-F1
#
_entry.id   AF-A0A7J7HB90-F1
#
_cell.length_a   1.000
_cell.length_b   1.000
_cell.length_c   1.000
_cell.angle_alpha   90.00
_cell.angle_beta   90.00
_cell.angle_gamma   90.00
#
_symmetry.space_group_name_H-M   'P 1'
#
loop_
_entity.id
_entity.type
_entity.pdbx_description
1 polymer ?
#
loop_
_entity_poly.entity_id
_entity_poly.type
_entity_poly.pdbx_seq_one_letter_code
_entity_poly.pdbx_strand_id
1 'polypeptide(L)'
;MLQAEYILDLQKQLTLLGGESKKDSNGTLTEEESITSMTPTDKIRSQLDDAIACECPFCGDLMIREISLPFILPGEAHEAASWEIRPHNIGAQKSLSLAV
;
A
#
# COMPACT_ATOMS: atom_id res chain seq x y z
N MET A 1 20.82 8.23 -9.28
CA MET A 1 20.96 9.18 -8.15
C MET A 1 19.79 10.16 -8.04
N LEU A 2 19.19 10.64 -9.15
CA LEU A 2 18.05 11.57 -9.09
C LEU A 2 16.87 11.10 -8.21
N GLN A 3 16.54 9.81 -8.21
CA GLN A 3 15.41 9.31 -7.41
C GLN A 3 15.66 9.41 -5.90
N ALA A 4 16.88 9.13 -5.44
CA ALA A 4 17.25 9.28 -4.03
C ALA A 4 17.21 10.74 -3.58
N GLU A 5 17.65 11.67 -4.43
CA GLU A 5 17.55 13.12 -4.17
C GLU A 5 16.09 13.58 -4.10
N TYR A 6 15.23 13.07 -4.97
CA TYR A 6 13.81 13.35 -4.96
C TYR A 6 13.12 12.84 -3.68
N ILE A 7 13.42 11.61 -3.24
CA ILE A 7 12.91 11.05 -1.98
C ILE A 7 13.32 11.92 -0.78
N LEU A 8 14.59 12.35 -0.74
CA LEU A 8 15.10 13.23 0.33
C LEU A 8 14.39 14.59 0.34
N ASP A 9 14.11 15.16 -0.84
CA ASP A 9 13.38 16.43 -0.94
C ASP A 9 11.93 16.29 -0.42
N LEU A 10 11.21 15.22 -0.78
CA LEU A 10 9.88 14.93 -0.26
C LEU A 10 9.86 14.79 1.28
N GLN A 11 10.85 14.08 1.85
CA GLN A 11 10.99 13.95 3.31
C GLN A 11 11.26 15.30 3.99
N LYS A 12 12.07 16.16 3.36
CA LYS A 12 12.33 17.52 3.85
C LYS A 12 11.06 18.36 3.83
N GLN A 13 10.28 18.31 2.75
CA GLN A 13 9.01 19.04 2.64
C GLN A 13 8.03 18.62 3.75
N LEU A 14 7.92 17.32 4.05
CA LEU A 14 7.09 16.82 5.16
C LEU A 14 7.57 17.30 6.53
N THR A 15 8.89 17.33 6.75
CA THR A 15 9.47 17.79 8.02
C THR A 15 9.17 19.27 8.26
N LEU A 16 9.24 20.09 7.22
CA LEU A 16 8.92 21.52 7.31
C LEU A 16 7.44 21.75 7.60
N LEU A 17 6.55 21.01 6.92
CA LEU A 17 5.10 21.11 7.09
C LEU A 17 4.60 20.47 8.40
N GLY A 18 5.36 19.56 9.01
CA GLY A 18 5.08 18.96 10.32
C GLY A 18 5.46 19.84 11.50
N GLY A 19 6.31 20.86 11.31
CA GLY A 19 6.76 21.78 12.36
C GLY A 19 5.71 22.80 12.82
N GLU A 20 4.59 22.91 12.12
CA GLU A 20 3.52 23.90 12.35
C GLU A 20 2.33 23.36 13.16
N SER A 21 2.33 22.07 13.54
CA SER A 21 1.27 21.50 14.39
C SER A 21 1.61 21.59 15.87
N LYS A 22 1.49 22.81 16.43
CA LYS A 22 1.19 23.00 17.84
C LYS A 22 -0.11 23.79 17.96
N LYS A 23 -1.23 23.10 17.82
CA LYS A 23 -2.51 23.62 18.30
C LYS A 23 -3.44 22.47 18.69
N ASP A 24 -3.61 22.35 19.99
CA ASP A 24 -4.64 21.54 20.63
C ASP A 24 -5.99 21.82 19.95
N SER A 25 -6.61 20.82 19.32
CA SER A 25 -7.97 20.94 18.84
C SER A 25 -8.76 19.73 19.31
N ASN A 26 -9.49 19.99 20.39
CA ASN A 26 -10.54 19.18 20.97
C ASN A 26 -11.39 18.52 19.86
N GLY A 27 -11.42 17.19 19.85
CA GLY A 27 -12.13 16.39 18.85
C GLY A 27 -13.64 16.46 19.05
N THR A 28 -14.30 17.24 18.20
CA THR A 28 -15.72 17.05 17.88
C THR A 28 -15.77 16.42 16.49
N LEU A 29 -16.13 15.13 16.44
CA LEU A 29 -16.32 14.39 15.20
C LEU A 29 -17.66 14.82 14.60
N THR A 30 -17.64 15.63 13.55
CA THR A 30 -18.78 15.80 12.65
C THR A 30 -18.58 14.86 11.46
N GLU A 31 -19.45 13.86 11.38
CA GLU A 31 -19.44 12.74 10.44
C GLU A 31 -19.85 13.19 9.02
N GLU A 32 -19.15 14.14 8.40
CA GLU A 32 -19.52 14.60 7.04
C GLU A 32 -18.40 15.29 6.23
N GLU A 33 -17.13 15.09 6.57
CA GLU A 33 -16.01 15.58 5.74
C GLU A 33 -15.57 14.56 4.69
N SER A 34 -16.14 14.73 3.49
CA SER A 34 -15.57 14.50 2.16
C SER A 34 -14.56 13.34 2.00
N ILE A 35 -15.06 12.24 1.43
CA ILE A 35 -14.32 11.04 0.97
C ILE A 35 -13.18 11.29 -0.04
N THR A 36 -12.81 12.54 -0.35
CA THR A 36 -11.83 12.91 -1.38
C THR A 36 -10.96 14.14 -1.05
N SER A 37 -11.01 14.69 0.17
CA SER A 37 -10.16 15.83 0.52
C SER A 37 -8.79 15.38 1.04
N MET A 38 -7.80 15.23 0.16
CA MET A 38 -6.40 15.04 0.58
C MET A 38 -5.81 16.38 1.00
N THR A 39 -5.25 16.45 2.22
CA THR A 39 -4.49 17.63 2.63
C THR A 39 -3.19 17.73 1.80
N PRO A 40 -2.57 18.92 1.69
CA PRO A 40 -1.27 19.07 1.04
C PRO A 40 -0.22 18.12 1.62
N THR A 41 -0.28 17.86 2.93
CA THR A 41 0.59 16.89 3.62
C THR A 41 0.33 15.46 3.15
N ASP A 42 -0.93 15.06 3.00
CA ASP A 42 -1.28 13.71 2.51
C ASP A 42 -0.81 13.48 1.08
N LYS A 43 -0.85 14.52 0.25
CA LYS A 43 -0.33 14.45 -1.12
C LYS A 43 1.19 14.20 -1.12
N ILE A 44 1.95 14.88 -0.26
CA ILE A 44 3.41 14.69 -0.18
C ILE A 44 3.73 13.30 0.39
N ARG A 45 2.95 12.82 1.37
CA ARG A 45 3.08 11.43 1.89
C ARG A 45 2.85 10.42 0.79
N SER A 46 1.77 10.56 0.02
CA SER A 46 1.46 9.67 -1.11
C SER A 46 2.58 9.63 -2.15
N GLN A 47 3.15 10.80 -2.51
CA GLN A 47 4.28 10.85 -3.44
C GLN A 47 5.55 10.21 -2.88
N LEU A 48 5.78 10.33 -1.58
CA LEU A 48 6.91 9.70 -0.91
C LEU A 48 6.77 8.17 -0.92
N ASP A 49 5.59 7.67 -0.61
CA ASP A 49 5.29 6.24 -0.60
C ASP A 49 5.49 5.63 -2.00
N ASP A 50 4.97 6.28 -3.05
CA ASP A 50 5.15 5.85 -4.44
C ASP A 50 6.64 5.82 -4.83
N ALA A 51 7.40 6.86 -4.47
CA ALA A 51 8.82 6.96 -4.78
C ALA A 51 9.65 5.90 -4.04
N ILE A 52 9.32 5.60 -2.79
CA ILE A 52 9.96 4.53 -1.99
C ILE A 52 9.62 3.16 -2.56
N ALA A 53 8.35 2.90 -2.89
CA ALA A 53 7.92 1.62 -3.44
C ALA A 53 8.63 1.28 -4.75
N CYS A 54 8.91 2.28 -5.59
CA CYS A 54 9.65 2.10 -6.83
C CYS A 54 11.13 1.69 -6.63
N GLU A 55 11.75 2.09 -5.52
CA GLU A 55 13.18 1.85 -5.24
C GLU A 55 13.43 0.70 -4.25
N CYS A 56 12.43 0.36 -3.45
CA CYS A 56 12.55 -0.59 -2.35
C CYS A 56 12.38 -2.03 -2.84
N PRO A 57 13.46 -2.84 -2.91
CA PRO A 57 13.37 -4.22 -3.41
C PRO A 57 12.58 -5.15 -2.49
N PHE A 58 12.28 -4.72 -1.26
CA PHE A 58 11.59 -5.52 -0.25
C PHE A 58 10.14 -5.10 -0.01
N CYS A 59 9.71 -3.94 -0.52
CA CYS A 59 8.39 -3.41 -0.19
C CYS A 59 7.26 -4.25 -0.79
N GLY A 60 7.49 -4.86 -1.96
CA GLY A 60 6.60 -5.86 -2.53
C GLY A 60 6.54 -7.15 -1.71
N ASP A 61 7.69 -7.68 -1.26
CA ASP A 61 7.76 -8.90 -0.45
C ASP A 61 7.06 -8.73 0.92
N LEU A 62 7.27 -7.58 1.55
CA LEU A 62 6.61 -7.22 2.81
C LEU A 62 5.10 -7.14 2.61
N MET A 63 4.65 -6.43 1.56
CA MET A 63 3.22 -6.34 1.21
C MET A 63 2.62 -7.71 0.92
N ILE A 64 3.31 -8.57 0.15
CA ILE A 64 2.84 -9.93 -0.19
C ILE A 64 2.65 -10.78 1.06
N ARG A 65 3.58 -10.71 2.01
CA ARG A 65 3.47 -11.44 3.28
C ARG A 65 2.29 -10.96 4.11
N GLU A 66 1.98 -9.67 4.09
CA GLU A 66 0.87 -9.10 4.84
C GLU A 66 -0.50 -9.36 4.20
N ILE A 67 -0.60 -9.46 2.87
CA ILE A 67 -1.85 -9.86 2.17
C ILE A 67 -2.08 -11.37 2.12
N SER A 68 -1.08 -12.18 2.49
CA SER A 68 -1.18 -13.65 2.38
C SER A 68 -2.16 -14.29 3.36
N LEU A 69 -2.70 -13.51 4.30
CA LEU A 69 -3.79 -13.93 5.16
C LEU A 69 -5.11 -13.45 4.55
N PRO A 70 -6.02 -14.37 4.21
CA PRO A 70 -7.29 -13.99 3.65
C PRO A 70 -8.12 -13.27 4.73
N PHE A 71 -8.63 -12.08 4.39
CA PHE A 71 -9.52 -11.29 5.24
C PHE A 71 -10.92 -11.93 5.23
N ILE A 72 -11.08 -13.02 5.99
CA ILE A 72 -12.31 -13.83 6.02
C ILE A 72 -13.00 -13.64 7.36
N LEU A 73 -14.26 -13.17 7.33
CA LEU A 73 -15.11 -13.19 8.52
C LEU A 73 -15.53 -14.62 8.85
N PRO A 74 -15.87 -14.95 10.12
CA PRO A 74 -16.27 -16.31 10.50
C PRO A 74 -17.42 -16.91 9.65
N GLY A 75 -18.31 -16.09 9.09
CA GLY A 75 -19.40 -16.52 8.21
C GLY A 75 -18.99 -16.80 6.76
N GLU A 76 -17.80 -16.38 6.33
CA GLU A 76 -17.32 -16.45 4.94
C GLU A 76 -16.34 -17.62 4.71
N ALA A 77 -16.06 -18.40 5.76
CA ALA A 77 -15.10 -19.51 5.70
C ALA A 77 -15.44 -20.55 4.62
N HIS A 78 -16.72 -20.80 4.37
CA HIS A 78 -17.16 -21.72 3.33
C HIS A 78 -16.86 -21.19 1.92
N GLU A 79 -17.19 -19.93 1.67
CA GLU A 79 -16.89 -19.25 0.42
C GLU A 79 -15.38 -19.28 0.20
N ALA A 80 -14.58 -18.80 1.14
CA ALA A 80 -13.13 -18.78 1.00
C ALA A 80 -12.51 -20.16 0.71
N ALA A 81 -13.02 -21.23 1.33
CA ALA A 81 -12.55 -22.60 1.06
C ALA A 81 -12.86 -23.08 -0.37
N SER A 82 -13.93 -22.56 -1.00
CA SER A 82 -14.30 -22.93 -2.37
C SER A 82 -13.38 -22.32 -3.44
N TRP A 83 -12.65 -21.25 -3.12
CA TRP A 83 -11.72 -20.56 -4.02
C TRP A 83 -10.27 -21.06 -3.87
N GLU A 84 -10.07 -22.10 -3.05
CA GLU A 84 -8.75 -22.70 -2.86
C GLU A 84 -8.20 -23.20 -4.21
N ILE A 85 -7.12 -22.57 -4.67
CA ILE A 85 -6.39 -22.99 -5.87
C ILE A 85 -5.59 -24.23 -5.51
N ARG A 86 -6.22 -25.40 -5.66
CA ARG A 86 -5.52 -26.68 -5.49
C ARG A 86 -4.52 -26.85 -6.63
N PRO A 87 -3.22 -27.08 -6.34
CA PRO A 87 -2.25 -27.36 -7.39
C PRO A 87 -2.61 -28.69 -8.05
N HIS A 88 -3.33 -28.61 -9.17
CA HIS A 88 -3.67 -29.78 -9.96
C HIS A 88 -2.44 -30.16 -10.79
N ASN A 89 -1.73 -31.22 -10.38
CA ASN A 89 -0.70 -31.90 -11.16
C ASN A 89 0.30 -30.96 -11.87
N ILE A 90 1.27 -30.44 -11.11
CA ILE A 90 2.42 -29.67 -11.62
C ILE A 90 3.27 -30.50 -12.62
N GLY A 91 3.08 -31.84 -12.67
CA GLY A 91 3.75 -32.72 -13.63
C GLY A 91 3.20 -32.73 -15.07
N ALA A 92 2.06 -32.11 -15.36
CA ALA A 92 1.41 -32.18 -16.68
C ALA A 92 1.18 -30.83 -17.38
N GLN A 93 1.64 -29.72 -16.78
CA GLN A 93 1.53 -28.40 -17.40
C GLN A 93 2.67 -28.21 -18.39
N LYS A 94 2.42 -28.60 -19.64
CA LYS A 94 3.22 -28.22 -20.81
C LYS A 94 3.41 -26.70 -20.80
N SER A 95 4.64 -26.26 -20.53
CA SER A 95 5.06 -24.86 -20.62
C SER A 95 4.66 -24.33 -22.00
N LEU A 96 3.73 -23.38 -22.02
CA LEU A 96 3.42 -22.64 -23.25
C LEU A 96 4.54 -21.63 -23.45
N SER A 97 5.57 -22.02 -24.19
CA SER A 97 6.60 -21.11 -24.66
C SER A 97 5.94 -20.06 -25.54
N LEU A 98 5.84 -18.82 -25.04
CA LEU A 98 5.49 -17.68 -25.88
C LEU A 98 6.75 -17.32 -26.68
N ALA A 99 6.79 -17.76 -27.94
CA ALA A 99 7.82 -17.32 -28.87
C ALA A 99 7.60 -15.83 -29.19
N VAL A 100 8.62 -15.01 -28.92
CA VAL A 100 8.77 -13.64 -29.44
C VAL A 100 9.39 -13.71 -30.84
#